data_AF-A0A4U6CRB8-F1
#
_entry.id   AF-A0A4U6CRB8-F1
#
_cell.length_a   1.000
_cell.length_b   1.000
_cell.length_c   1.000
_cell.angle_alpha   90.00
_cell.angle_beta   90.00
_cell.angle_gamma   90.00
#
_symmetry.space_group_name_H-M   'P 1'
#
loop_
_entity.id
_entity.type
_entity.pdbx_description
1 polymer ?
#
loop_
_entity_poly.entity_id
_entity_poly.type
_entity_poly.pdbx_seq_one_letter_code
_entity_poly.pdbx_strand_id
1 'polypeptide(L)'
;MWRIGANESTEIRFFKPVSFGGKEIAAGNYTLFAVPENDYWQMILNEQTDTWGPYGYDKDIIRFSVPVKTPANFVETLSIAFVPQQLGVILIIGWEKTYVEVPITIRK
;
A
#
# COMPACT_ATOMS: atom_id res chain seq x y z
N MET A 1 12.27 -2.62 -8.59
CA MET A 1 10.96 -2.26 -8.04
C MET A 1 10.32 -3.53 -7.51
N TRP A 2 9.94 -3.57 -6.23
CA TRP A 2 9.34 -4.76 -5.62
C TRP A 2 7.82 -4.67 -5.69
N ARG A 3 7.16 -5.82 -5.85
CA ARG A 3 5.70 -5.92 -5.76
C ARG A 3 5.36 -6.27 -4.32
N ILE A 4 4.29 -5.68 -3.78
CA ILE A 4 3.64 -6.29 -2.63
C ILE A 4 2.83 -7.47 -3.20
N GLY A 5 3.15 -8.69 -2.78
CA GLY A 5 2.54 -9.93 -3.27
C GLY A 5 3.56 -10.86 -3.95
N ALA A 6 3.12 -12.05 -4.34
CA ALA A 6 3.96 -13.05 -4.99
C ALA A 6 3.96 -12.90 -6.52
N ASN A 7 2.87 -13.32 -7.18
CA ASN A 7 2.83 -13.50 -8.64
C ASN A 7 1.94 -12.48 -9.36
N GLU A 8 0.75 -12.20 -8.83
CA GLU A 8 -0.19 -11.18 -9.30
C GLU A 8 0.00 -9.89 -8.47
N SER A 9 -0.15 -8.73 -9.10
CA SER A 9 0.01 -7.45 -8.42
C SER A 9 -1.12 -7.25 -7.41
N THR A 10 -0.79 -6.96 -6.14
CA THR A 10 -1.81 -6.69 -5.13
C THR A 10 -2.64 -5.48 -5.54
N GLU A 11 -3.96 -5.67 -5.65
CA GLU A 11 -4.90 -4.60 -5.94
C GLU A 11 -5.62 -4.11 -4.68
N ILE A 12 -5.93 -2.82 -4.67
CA ILE A 12 -6.77 -2.18 -3.67
C ILE A 12 -7.93 -1.47 -4.36
N ARG A 13 -9.14 -1.72 -3.86
CA ARG A 13 -10.37 -1.12 -4.37
C ARG A 13 -10.91 -0.10 -3.36
N PHE A 14 -11.11 1.12 -3.81
CA PHE A 14 -11.79 2.17 -3.05
C PHE A 14 -13.20 2.36 -3.58
N PHE A 15 -14.21 2.12 -2.73
CA PHE A 15 -15.63 2.29 -3.09
C PHE A 15 -16.10 3.75 -2.98
N LYS A 16 -15.29 4.61 -2.38
CA LYS A 16 -15.52 6.05 -2.21
C LYS A 16 -14.19 6.77 -2.40
N PRO A 17 -14.18 8.08 -2.69
CA PRO A 17 -12.96 8.86 -2.62
C PRO A 17 -12.31 8.75 -1.24
N VAL A 18 -10.99 8.61 -1.21
CA VAL A 18 -10.21 8.45 0.02
C VAL A 18 -9.02 9.39 0.07
N SER A 19 -8.51 9.66 1.26
CA SER A 19 -7.16 10.18 1.43
C SER A 19 -6.17 9.03 1.53
N PHE A 20 -5.14 9.03 0.68
CA PHE A 20 -4.05 8.05 0.72
C PHE A 20 -2.72 8.79 0.57
N GLY A 21 -1.80 8.63 1.54
CA GLY A 21 -0.52 9.35 1.53
C GLY A 21 -0.65 10.88 1.48
N GLY A 22 -1.73 11.44 2.02
CA GLY A 22 -2.02 12.89 2.00
C GLY A 22 -2.64 13.41 0.70
N LYS A 23 -2.76 12.59 -0.35
CA LYS A 23 -3.47 12.95 -1.59
C LYS A 23 -4.91 12.44 -1.56
N GLU A 24 -5.82 13.13 -2.23
CA GLU A 24 -7.16 12.62 -2.52
C GLU A 24 -7.10 11.67 -3.72
N ILE A 25 -7.65 10.46 -3.55
CA ILE A 25 -7.73 9.42 -4.57
C ILE A 25 -9.21 9.16 -4.83
N ALA A 26 -9.60 9.13 -6.11
CA ALA A 26 -10.96 8.82 -6.51
C ALA A 26 -11.36 7.38 -6.14
N ALA A 27 -12.66 7.10 -6.16
CA ALA A 27 -13.12 5.72 -6.10
C ALA A 27 -12.65 4.97 -7.36
N GLY A 28 -12.14 3.75 -7.20
CA GLY A 28 -11.54 3.00 -8.29
C GLY A 28 -10.78 1.75 -7.84
N ASN A 29 -10.23 1.05 -8.81
CA ASN A 29 -9.31 -0.06 -8.62
C ASN A 29 -7.91 0.42 -8.93
N TYR A 30 -6.97 0.03 -8.08
CA TYR A 30 -5.59 0.46 -8.17
C TYR A 30 -4.67 -0.67 -7.81
N THR A 31 -3.46 -0.64 -8.35
CA THR A 31 -2.40 -1.54 -7.93
C THR A 31 -1.56 -0.89 -6.86
N LEU A 32 -1.23 -1.67 -5.82
CA LEU A 32 -0.42 -1.26 -4.69
C LEU A 32 0.99 -1.84 -4.83
N PHE A 33 1.99 -0.97 -4.88
CA PHE A 33 3.40 -1.35 -4.82
C PHE A 33 4.07 -0.81 -3.56
N ALA A 34 5.16 -1.45 -3.15
CA ALA A 34 6.07 -0.89 -2.17
C ALA A 34 7.52 -1.24 -2.47
N VAL A 35 8.40 -0.31 -2.13
CA VAL A 35 9.84 -0.54 -2.08
C VAL A 35 10.28 -0.40 -0.62
N PRO A 36 10.58 -1.51 0.07
CA PRO A 36 11.08 -1.44 1.43
C PRO A 36 12.52 -0.92 1.44
N GLU A 37 12.78 0.08 2.29
CA GLU A 37 14.11 0.56 2.67
C GLU A 37 14.28 0.35 4.19
N ASN A 38 15.48 0.65 4.72
CA ASN A 38 15.78 0.42 6.14
C ASN A 38 14.89 1.24 7.09
N ASP A 39 14.67 2.52 6.77
CA ASP A 39 13.99 3.47 7.67
C ASP A 39 12.56 3.81 7.22
N TYR A 40 12.21 3.52 5.97
CA TYR A 40 10.90 3.79 5.39
C TYR A 40 10.56 2.78 4.30
N TRP A 41 9.28 2.63 3.99
CA TRP A 41 8.86 2.01 2.73
C TRP A 41 8.34 3.10 1.80
N GLN A 42 8.71 3.05 0.53
CA GLN A 42 8.04 3.84 -0.51
C GLN A 42 6.75 3.14 -0.89
N MET A 43 5.62 3.70 -0.51
CA MET A 43 4.31 3.23 -0.93
C MET A 43 3.92 3.90 -2.24
N ILE A 44 3.38 3.12 -3.17
CA ILE A 44 3.01 3.59 -4.50
C ILE A 44 1.63 3.06 -4.84
N LEU A 45 0.77 3.95 -5.33
CA LEU A 45 -0.53 3.61 -5.91
C LEU A 45 -0.50 3.90 -7.41
N ASN A 46 -0.94 2.95 -8.21
CA ASN A 46 -0.88 3.02 -9.68
C ASN A 46 -2.25 2.70 -10.31
N GLU A 47 -2.58 3.35 -11.44
CA GLU A 47 -3.88 3.18 -12.14
C GLU A 47 -3.95 1.90 -12.99
N GLN A 48 -2.84 1.25 -13.28
CA GLN A 48 -2.79 0.06 -14.14
C GLN A 48 -3.02 -1.20 -13.33
N THR A 49 -4.23 -1.76 -13.46
CA THR A 49 -4.63 -3.06 -12.91
C THR A 49 -4.26 -4.22 -13.84
N ASP A 50 -4.41 -5.46 -13.38
CA ASP A 50 -4.17 -6.68 -14.19
C ASP A 50 -2.76 -6.78 -14.80
N THR A 51 -1.76 -6.24 -14.10
CA THR A 51 -0.36 -6.23 -14.55
C THR A 51 0.40 -7.49 -14.11
N TRP A 52 1.19 -8.06 -15.03
CA TRP A 52 2.07 -9.21 -14.75
C TRP A 52 3.53 -8.81 -14.92
N GLY A 53 4.29 -8.76 -13.82
CA GLY A 53 5.66 -8.26 -13.83
C GLY A 53 5.76 -6.73 -13.97
N PRO A 54 6.95 -6.18 -14.26
CA PRO A 54 7.16 -4.73 -14.40
C PRO A 54 6.71 -4.17 -15.75
N TYR A 55 6.10 -4.98 -16.62
CA TYR A 55 5.72 -4.56 -17.96
C TYR A 55 4.50 -3.64 -17.91
N GLY A 56 4.66 -2.44 -18.48
CA GLY A 56 3.60 -1.44 -18.51
C GLY A 56 3.45 -0.65 -17.21
N TYR A 57 4.49 -0.51 -16.38
CA TYR A 57 4.49 0.39 -15.24
C TYR A 57 4.81 1.83 -15.69
N ASP A 58 3.78 2.68 -15.88
CA ASP A 58 3.99 4.12 -16.17
C ASP A 58 2.95 5.08 -15.56
N LYS A 59 1.92 4.58 -14.87
CA LYS A 59 0.82 5.41 -14.31
C LYS A 59 0.77 5.50 -12.79
N ASP A 60 1.86 5.96 -12.18
CA ASP A 60 1.88 6.24 -10.74
C ASP A 60 1.00 7.44 -10.38
N ILE A 61 0.03 7.23 -9.50
CA ILE A 61 -0.87 8.28 -9.00
C ILE A 61 -0.20 9.03 -7.85
N ILE A 62 0.44 8.28 -6.96
CA ILE A 62 1.14 8.81 -5.80
C ILE A 62 2.26 7.88 -5.40
N ARG A 63 3.36 8.48 -4.96
CA ARG A 63 4.48 7.85 -4.27
C ARG A 63 4.79 8.64 -3.01
N PHE A 64 4.90 7.95 -1.87
CA PHE A 64 5.21 8.59 -0.60
C PHE A 64 5.95 7.65 0.35
N SER A 65 6.79 8.22 1.21
CA SER A 65 7.52 7.50 2.24
C SER A 65 6.63 7.24 3.45
N VAL A 66 6.69 6.03 3.99
CA VAL A 66 6.04 5.64 5.25
C VAL A 66 7.10 5.09 6.19
N PRO A 67 7.25 5.65 7.41
CA PRO A 67 8.30 5.22 8.32
C PRO A 67 8.13 3.76 8.73
N VAL A 68 9.25 3.02 8.77
CA VAL A 68 9.30 1.63 9.24
C VAL A 68 9.07 1.58 10.74
N LYS A 69 8.34 0.57 11.18
CA LYS A 69 8.19 0.16 12.57
C LYS A 69 8.67 -1.29 12.74
N THR A 70 9.04 -1.65 13.97
CA THR A 70 9.51 -3.00 14.29
C THR A 70 8.36 -3.81 14.92
N PRO A 71 7.97 -4.95 14.33
CA PRO A 71 6.91 -5.78 14.88
C PRO A 71 7.40 -6.52 16.14
N ALA A 72 6.48 -6.90 17.01
CA ALA A 72 6.81 -7.66 18.23
C ALA A 72 7.37 -9.06 17.91
N ASN A 73 6.90 -9.66 16.80
CA ASN A 73 7.33 -10.96 16.32
C ASN A 73 7.82 -10.84 14.87
N PHE A 74 8.74 -11.73 14.47
CA PHE A 74 9.20 -11.82 13.09
C PHE A 74 8.04 -12.20 12.16
N VAL A 75 7.91 -11.50 11.04
CA VAL A 75 6.86 -11.71 10.03
C VAL A 75 7.45 -12.48 8.85
N GLU A 76 7.38 -13.81 8.90
CA GLU A 76 8.00 -14.67 7.86
C GLU A 76 7.42 -14.43 6.46
N THR A 77 6.10 -14.29 6.38
CA THR A 77 5.37 -14.09 5.13
C THR A 77 4.87 -12.67 5.04
N LEU A 78 5.08 -12.01 3.90
CA LEU A 78 4.50 -10.70 3.61
C LEU A 78 3.00 -10.71 3.92
N SER A 79 2.61 -9.86 4.87
CA SER A 79 1.27 -9.86 5.46
C SER A 79 0.63 -8.50 5.31
N ILE A 80 -0.66 -8.48 4.98
CA ILE A 80 -1.46 -7.26 4.80
C ILE A 80 -2.69 -7.37 5.69
N ALA A 81 -2.98 -6.32 6.45
CA ALA A 81 -4.15 -6.25 7.32
C ALA A 81 -4.79 -4.87 7.29
N PHE A 82 -6.07 -4.83 7.65
CA PHE A 82 -6.86 -3.61 7.77
C PHE A 82 -7.33 -3.47 9.21
N VAL A 83 -6.98 -2.36 9.85
CA VAL A 83 -7.43 -2.02 11.21
C VAL A 83 -8.45 -0.89 11.14
N PRO A 84 -9.74 -1.12 11.48
CA PRO A 84 -10.77 -0.10 11.41
C PRO A 84 -10.45 1.14 12.23
N GLN A 85 -10.83 2.31 11.73
CA GLN A 85 -10.76 3.60 12.42
C GLN A 85 -12.10 4.34 12.29
N GLN A 86 -12.34 5.33 13.16
CA GLN A 86 -13.59 6.09 13.17
C GLN A 86 -13.92 6.74 11.80
N LEU A 87 -12.90 7.18 11.05
CA LEU A 87 -13.04 7.86 9.76
C LEU A 87 -12.42 7.08 8.59
N GLY A 88 -12.19 5.78 8.75
CA GLY A 88 -11.58 4.95 7.70
C GLY A 88 -10.89 3.72 8.25
N VAL A 89 -9.64 3.50 7.85
CA VAL A 89 -8.88 2.29 8.17
C VAL A 89 -7.38 2.59 8.20
N ILE A 90 -6.61 1.82 8.96
CA ILE A 90 -5.15 1.74 8.79
C ILE A 90 -4.85 0.47 8.00
N LEU A 91 -4.21 0.62 6.85
CA LEU A 91 -3.60 -0.48 6.13
C LEU A 91 -2.24 -0.79 6.76
N ILE A 92 -2.06 -2.00 7.27
CA ILE A 92 -0.81 -2.48 7.85
C ILE A 92 -0.17 -3.46 6.88
N ILE A 93 1.11 -3.26 6.59
CA ILE A 93 1.89 -4.16 5.73
C ILE A 93 3.16 -4.52 6.47
N GLY A 94 3.41 -5.82 6.66
CA GLY A 94 4.54 -6.32 7.44
C GLY A 94 5.33 -7.39 6.70
N TRP A 95 6.65 -7.35 6.83
CA TRP A 95 7.57 -8.36 6.33
C TRP A 95 8.89 -8.34 7.12
N GLU A 96 9.36 -9.53 7.47
CA GLU A 96 10.53 -9.77 8.32
C GLU A 96 10.46 -9.01 9.66
N LYS A 97 11.41 -8.10 9.90
CA LYS A 97 11.50 -7.27 11.12
C LYS A 97 10.92 -5.87 10.91
N THR A 98 10.13 -5.67 9.87
CA THR A 98 9.62 -4.35 9.49
C THR A 98 8.12 -4.41 9.22
N TYR A 99 7.43 -3.34 9.58
CA TYR A 99 6.07 -3.10 9.13
C TYR A 99 5.82 -1.60 8.96
N VAL A 100 4.82 -1.27 8.16
CA VAL A 100 4.35 0.10 7.93
C VAL A 100 2.85 0.21 8.15
N GLU A 101 2.42 1.40 8.56
CA GLU A 101 1.02 1.75 8.76
C GLU A 101 0.66 2.89 7.82
N VAL A 102 -0.31 2.66 6.95
CA VAL A 102 -0.82 3.64 5.99
C VAL A 102 -2.24 4.02 6.37
N PRO A 103 -2.47 5.20 6.97
CA PRO A 103 -3.82 5.68 7.23
C PRO A 103 -4.56 5.96 5.93
N ILE A 104 -5.79 5.44 5.83
CA ILE A 104 -6.71 5.69 4.72
C ILE A 104 -8.00 6.25 5.31
N THR A 105 -8.36 7.47 4.93
CA THR A 105 -9.58 8.12 5.44
C THR A 105 -10.60 8.29 4.33
N ILE A 106 -11.87 8.05 4.63
CA ILE A 106 -12.97 8.21 3.68
C ILE A 106 -13.26 9.70 3.55
N ARG A 107 -13.30 10.20 2.30
CA ARG A 107 -13.75 11.56 1.99
C ARG A 107 -15.25 11.54 1.70
N LYS A 108 -15.93 12.64 2.03
CA LYS A 108 -17.37 12.84 1.78
C LYS A 108 -17.60 13.38 0.39
#